data_AF-A0A651ECC1-F1
#
_entry.id   AF-A0A651ECC1-F1
#
_cell.length_a   1.000
_cell.length_b   1.000
_cell.length_c   1.000
_cell.angle_alpha   90.00
_cell.angle_beta   90.00
_cell.angle_gamma   90.00
#
_symmetry.space_group_name_H-M   'P 1'
#
loop_
_entity.id
_entity.type
_entity.pdbx_description
1 polymer ?
#
loop_
_entity_poly.entity_id
_entity_poly.type
_entity_poly.pdbx_seq_one_letter_code
_entity_poly.pdbx_strand_id
1 'polypeptide(L)'
;MEQRTHRTSQTSRTTLAAAGLVTLAVLLIPAVAWTRDAAQFYGTDMGGAFLGVYLPARLMALMGLTLMFFQFILSARLPFIESRFKRSSLLKTHRTAGKAAYLLVLLHGTGMLTFDLISSGEIFLYLENTVGLIALVLLTLAVLAAWFFKPLKLSRKHWRVIHFLTYLVFPMVVWHALALGSTVNSVRSLQILLHVFLGGYVLILGYRLYGVVRSRAVPSK
;
A
#
# COMPACT_ATOMS: atom_id res chain seq x y z
N MET A 1 21.79 -23.39 34.77
CA MET A 1 21.01 -23.57 33.52
C MET A 1 19.84 -22.58 33.40
N GLU A 2 19.44 -21.89 34.47
CA GLU A 2 18.36 -20.87 34.49
C GLU A 2 18.69 -19.51 33.85
N GLN A 3 19.96 -19.09 33.74
CA GLN A 3 20.28 -17.76 33.21
C GLN A 3 20.10 -17.61 31.67
N ARG A 4 19.97 -18.71 30.92
CA ARG A 4 19.79 -18.67 29.45
C ARG A 4 18.37 -18.33 29.00
N THR A 5 17.35 -18.61 29.81
CA THR A 5 15.93 -18.38 29.46
C THR A 5 15.52 -16.90 29.59
N HIS A 6 16.17 -16.14 30.47
CA HIS A 6 15.90 -14.70 30.63
C HIS A 6 16.43 -13.84 29.48
N ARG A 7 17.60 -14.17 28.90
CA ARG A 7 18.20 -13.38 27.80
C ARG A 7 17.44 -13.51 26.46
N THR A 8 16.82 -14.65 26.20
CA THR A 8 16.08 -14.91 24.95
C THR A 8 14.71 -14.23 24.93
N SER A 9 14.06 -14.05 26.08
CA SER A 9 12.77 -13.37 26.16
C SER A 9 12.88 -11.85 25.98
N GLN A 10 13.95 -11.23 26.48
CA GLN A 10 14.17 -9.79 26.43
C GLN A 10 14.57 -9.28 25.02
N THR A 11 15.36 -10.07 24.28
CA THR A 11 15.78 -9.77 22.90
C THR A 11 14.62 -9.86 21.89
N SER A 12 13.67 -10.76 22.12
CA SER A 12 12.45 -10.88 21.31
C SER A 12 11.51 -9.67 21.47
N ARG A 13 11.34 -9.18 22.70
CA ARG A 13 10.46 -8.02 23.01
C ARG A 13 10.97 -6.71 22.40
N THR A 14 12.27 -6.44 22.52
CA THR A 14 12.90 -5.22 21.98
C THR A 14 12.82 -5.13 20.46
N THR A 15 13.04 -6.25 19.77
CA THR A 15 12.96 -6.33 18.30
C THR A 15 11.52 -6.23 17.78
N LEU A 16 10.53 -6.77 18.50
CA LEU A 16 9.11 -6.56 18.19
C LEU A 16 8.68 -5.11 18.39
N ALA A 17 9.12 -4.47 19.47
CA ALA A 17 8.86 -3.06 19.72
C ALA A 17 9.48 -2.17 18.63
N ALA A 18 10.72 -2.44 18.22
CA ALA A 18 11.37 -1.74 17.12
C ALA A 18 10.62 -1.89 15.78
N ALA A 19 10.17 -3.10 15.44
CA ALA A 19 9.39 -3.33 14.22
C ALA A 19 8.04 -2.58 14.24
N GLY A 20 7.38 -2.55 15.40
CA GLY A 20 6.15 -1.77 15.62
C GLY A 20 6.38 -0.26 15.45
N LEU A 21 7.45 0.26 16.05
CA LEU A 21 7.85 1.66 15.94
C LEU A 21 8.18 2.06 14.50
N VAL A 22 8.92 1.23 13.76
CA VAL A 22 9.23 1.48 12.35
C VAL A 22 7.96 1.48 11.51
N THR A 23 7.05 0.53 11.74
CA THR A 23 5.76 0.47 11.02
C THR A 23 4.92 1.71 11.29
N LEU A 24 4.84 2.12 12.55
CA LEU A 24 4.12 3.34 12.95
C LEU A 24 4.76 4.59 12.34
N ALA A 25 6.09 4.71 12.40
CA ALA A 25 6.82 5.83 11.82
C ALA A 25 6.56 5.93 10.30
N VAL A 26 6.64 4.81 9.57
CA VAL A 26 6.35 4.75 8.14
C VAL A 26 4.90 5.17 7.82
N LEU A 27 3.93 4.81 8.67
CA LEU A 27 2.54 5.22 8.52
C LEU A 27 2.31 6.70 8.88
N LEU A 28 3.13 7.29 9.74
CA LEU A 28 3.02 8.68 10.15
C LEU A 28 3.67 9.65 9.17
N ILE A 29 4.72 9.24 8.44
CA ILE A 29 5.40 10.11 7.47
C ILE A 29 4.41 10.76 6.47
N PRO A 30 3.48 10.02 5.83
CA PRO A 30 2.56 10.63 4.89
C PRO A 30 1.52 11.54 5.54
N ALA A 31 1.06 11.20 6.75
CA ALA A 31 0.15 12.05 7.49
C ALA A 31 0.81 13.38 7.87
N VAL A 32 2.03 13.35 8.41
CA VAL A 32 2.79 14.56 8.77
C VAL A 32 3.13 15.40 7.54
N ALA A 33 3.57 14.76 6.46
CA ALA A 33 3.86 15.44 5.20
C ALA A 33 2.62 16.13 4.62
N TRP A 34 1.49 15.43 4.61
CA TRP A 34 0.21 16.00 4.20
C TRP A 34 -0.23 17.13 5.12
N THR A 35 -0.14 17.00 6.45
CA THR A 35 -0.53 18.07 7.37
C THR A 35 0.31 19.33 7.14
N ARG A 36 1.63 19.17 6.92
CA ARG A 36 2.52 20.30 6.62
C ARG A 36 2.13 21.02 5.32
N ASP A 37 1.81 20.26 4.28
CA ASP A 37 1.39 20.80 2.98
C ASP A 37 -0.01 21.44 3.06
N ALA A 38 -0.97 20.74 3.68
CA ALA A 38 -2.33 21.22 3.92
C ALA A 38 -2.34 22.52 4.75
N ALA A 39 -1.41 22.66 5.70
CA ALA A 39 -1.33 23.83 6.56
C ALA A 39 -1.08 25.13 5.79
N GLN A 40 -0.49 25.06 4.60
CA GLN A 40 -0.23 26.22 3.74
C GLN A 40 -1.51 26.85 3.18
N PHE A 41 -2.63 26.12 3.23
CA PHE A 41 -3.92 26.58 2.72
C PHE A 41 -4.84 27.12 3.83
N TYR A 42 -4.45 27.03 5.11
CA TYR A 42 -5.24 27.65 6.18
C TYR A 42 -5.15 29.18 6.11
N GLY A 43 -6.30 29.85 6.19
CA GLY A 43 -6.39 31.31 6.07
C GLY A 43 -6.34 31.84 4.64
N THR A 44 -6.39 30.94 3.64
CA THR A 44 -6.55 31.32 2.23
C THR A 44 -8.02 31.22 1.80
N ASP A 45 -8.43 31.98 0.80
CA ASP A 45 -9.81 31.99 0.26
C ASP A 45 -10.12 30.77 -0.62
N MET A 46 -9.58 29.60 -0.28
CA MET A 46 -9.85 28.36 -1.00
C MET A 46 -11.30 27.91 -0.81
N GLY A 47 -11.95 27.53 -1.91
CA GLY A 47 -13.34 27.07 -1.88
C GLY A 47 -13.55 25.81 -1.02
N GLY A 48 -14.77 25.64 -0.50
CA GLY A 48 -15.11 24.52 0.38
C GLY A 48 -14.86 23.14 -0.23
N ALA A 49 -15.02 22.98 -1.54
CA ALA A 49 -14.71 21.73 -2.24
C ALA A 49 -13.21 21.38 -2.20
N PHE A 50 -12.33 22.38 -2.26
CA PHE A 50 -10.89 22.17 -2.16
C PHE A 50 -10.51 21.67 -0.75
N LEU A 51 -11.00 22.35 0.28
CA LEU A 51 -10.70 22.00 1.68
C LEU A 51 -11.38 20.70 2.12
N GLY A 52 -12.62 20.45 1.69
CA GLY A 52 -13.46 19.34 2.13
C GLY A 52 -13.33 18.06 1.32
N VAL A 53 -12.90 18.14 0.06
CA VAL A 53 -12.83 16.98 -0.85
C VAL A 53 -11.40 16.75 -1.35
N TYR A 54 -10.81 17.76 -2.00
CA TYR A 54 -9.49 17.62 -2.63
C TYR A 54 -8.38 17.35 -1.61
N LEU A 55 -8.28 18.15 -0.54
CA LEU A 55 -7.23 17.97 0.47
C LEU A 55 -7.33 16.60 1.17
N PRO A 56 -8.49 16.16 1.70
CA PRO A 56 -8.61 14.83 2.32
C PRO A 56 -8.35 13.68 1.34
N ALA A 57 -8.77 13.80 0.08
CA ALA A 57 -8.52 12.78 -0.94
C ALA A 57 -7.01 12.52 -1.14
N ARG A 58 -6.16 13.56 -1.04
CA ARG A 58 -4.69 13.42 -1.11
C ARG A 58 -4.15 12.60 0.06
N LEU A 59 -4.64 12.84 1.28
CA LEU A 59 -4.26 12.03 2.45
C LEU A 59 -4.67 10.57 2.29
N MET A 60 -5.88 10.32 1.81
CA MET A 60 -6.38 8.97 1.54
C MET A 60 -5.49 8.23 0.52
N ALA A 61 -5.03 8.92 -0.53
CA ALA A 61 -4.10 8.37 -1.50
C ALA A 61 -2.79 7.91 -0.85
N LEU A 62 -2.19 8.79 -0.04
CA LEU A 62 -0.91 8.57 0.63
C LEU A 62 -0.98 7.42 1.65
N MET A 63 -2.03 7.39 2.47
CA MET A 63 -2.26 6.33 3.44
C MET A 63 -2.60 5.00 2.74
N GLY A 64 -3.42 5.06 1.69
CA GLY A 64 -3.78 3.91 0.86
C GLY A 64 -2.56 3.26 0.22
N LEU A 65 -1.71 4.05 -0.45
CA LEU A 65 -0.47 3.58 -1.07
C LEU A 65 0.49 2.96 -0.05
N THR A 66 0.62 3.58 1.13
CA THR A 66 1.46 3.05 2.21
C THR A 66 0.97 1.68 2.69
N LEU A 67 -0.33 1.54 2.92
CA LEU A 67 -0.93 0.25 3.29
C LEU A 67 -0.85 -0.79 2.17
N MET A 68 -0.93 -0.36 0.89
CA MET A 68 -0.71 -1.23 -0.26
C MET A 68 0.70 -1.80 -0.27
N PHE A 69 1.73 -0.98 -0.02
CA PHE A 69 3.11 -1.47 0.08
C PHE A 69 3.26 -2.56 1.17
N PHE A 70 2.66 -2.35 2.35
CA PHE A 70 2.66 -3.36 3.40
C PHE A 70 2.00 -4.68 2.98
N GLN A 71 1.10 -4.70 2.00
CA GLN A 71 0.54 -5.96 1.48
C GLN A 71 1.61 -6.86 0.86
N PHE A 72 2.63 -6.28 0.23
CA PHE A 72 3.76 -7.03 -0.32
C PHE A 72 4.66 -7.59 0.78
N ILE A 73 4.96 -6.79 1.81
CA ILE A 73 5.74 -7.26 2.97
C ILE A 73 5.03 -8.44 3.65
N LEU A 74 3.73 -8.30 3.92
CA LEU A 74 2.94 -9.34 4.60
C LEU A 74 2.78 -10.62 3.76
N SER A 75 2.81 -10.51 2.43
CA SER A 75 2.67 -11.67 1.52
C SER A 75 4.00 -12.32 1.13
N ALA A 76 5.13 -11.64 1.34
CA ALA A 76 6.46 -12.08 0.92
C ALA A 76 6.99 -13.32 1.65
N ARG A 77 6.41 -13.69 2.81
CA ARG A 77 6.88 -14.80 3.67
C ARG A 77 8.37 -14.71 4.00
N LEU A 78 8.79 -13.54 4.44
CA LEU A 78 10.18 -13.30 4.82
C LEU A 78 10.49 -14.10 6.10
N PRO A 79 11.57 -14.90 6.15
CA PRO A 79 11.87 -15.78 7.29
C PRO A 79 11.96 -15.04 8.62
N PHE A 80 12.51 -13.83 8.62
CA PHE A 80 12.61 -13.02 9.84
C PHE A 80 11.24 -12.57 10.37
N ILE A 81 10.24 -12.38 9.50
CA ILE A 81 8.87 -12.06 9.90
C ILE A 81 8.16 -13.32 10.39
N GLU A 82 8.25 -14.43 9.65
CA GLU A 82 7.60 -15.69 10.03
C GLU A 82 8.18 -16.29 11.32
N SER A 83 9.44 -16.01 11.65
CA SER A 83 10.06 -16.40 12.92
C SER A 83 9.42 -15.73 14.14
N ARG A 84 8.72 -14.60 13.95
CA ARG A 84 8.16 -13.78 15.03
C ARG A 84 6.65 -13.76 15.06
N PHE A 85 6.00 -13.95 13.92
CA PHE A 85 4.55 -13.86 13.80
C PHE A 85 3.96 -15.14 13.22
N LYS A 86 2.88 -15.61 13.83
CA LYS A 86 2.10 -16.73 13.29
C LYS A 86 1.54 -16.35 11.92
N ARG A 87 1.66 -17.25 10.94
CA ARG A 87 1.15 -17.05 9.58
C ARG A 87 -0.34 -16.71 9.52
N SER A 88 -1.16 -17.29 10.41
CA SER A 88 -2.59 -16.97 10.51
C SER A 88 -2.84 -15.51 10.89
N SER A 89 -2.02 -14.95 11.78
CA SER A 89 -2.06 -13.55 12.17
C SER A 89 -1.66 -12.65 11.02
N LEU A 90 -0.53 -12.94 10.33
CA LEU A 90 -0.09 -12.17 9.16
C LEU A 90 -1.16 -12.14 8.05
N LEU A 91 -1.82 -13.26 7.79
CA LEU A 91 -2.92 -13.33 6.80
C LEU A 91 -4.19 -12.61 7.26
N LYS A 92 -4.46 -12.54 8.56
CA LYS A 92 -5.56 -11.72 9.08
C LYS A 92 -5.24 -10.24 8.89
N THR A 93 -4.04 -9.82 9.26
CA THR A 93 -3.57 -8.43 9.08
C THR A 93 -3.55 -8.03 7.60
N HIS A 94 -3.04 -8.88 6.70
CA HIS A 94 -3.07 -8.65 5.26
C HIS A 94 -4.50 -8.40 4.74
N ARG A 95 -5.47 -9.24 5.15
CA ARG A 95 -6.87 -9.06 4.74
C ARG A 95 -7.47 -7.76 5.30
N THR A 96 -7.26 -7.44 6.57
CA THR A 96 -7.81 -6.22 7.17
C THR A 96 -7.15 -4.96 6.62
N ALA A 97 -5.82 -4.92 6.55
CA ALA A 97 -5.07 -3.80 6.01
C ALA A 97 -5.33 -3.62 4.50
N GLY A 98 -5.45 -4.70 3.73
CA GLY A 98 -5.80 -4.64 2.31
C GLY A 98 -7.20 -4.06 2.07
N LYS A 99 -8.18 -4.37 2.93
CA LYS A 99 -9.51 -3.72 2.89
C LYS A 99 -9.41 -2.22 3.15
N ALA A 100 -8.68 -1.83 4.19
CA ALA A 100 -8.49 -0.41 4.52
C ALA A 100 -7.77 0.33 3.39
N ALA A 101 -6.69 -0.25 2.84
CA ALA A 101 -5.95 0.30 1.72
C ALA A 101 -6.85 0.53 0.50
N TYR A 102 -7.64 -0.49 0.13
CA TYR A 102 -8.58 -0.39 -0.98
C TYR A 102 -9.63 0.70 -0.77
N LEU A 103 -10.26 0.76 0.41
CA LEU A 103 -11.25 1.79 0.70
C LEU A 103 -10.67 3.19 0.63
N LEU A 104 -9.45 3.40 1.15
CA LEU A 104 -8.77 4.69 1.06
C LEU A 104 -8.47 5.09 -0.39
N VAL A 105 -7.95 4.17 -1.22
CA VAL A 105 -7.65 4.47 -2.62
C VAL A 105 -8.92 4.66 -3.46
N LEU A 106 -9.99 3.91 -3.16
CA LEU A 106 -11.29 4.11 -3.79
C LEU A 106 -11.86 5.49 -3.45
N LEU A 107 -11.86 5.87 -2.17
CA LEU A 107 -12.31 7.20 -1.73
C LEU A 107 -11.44 8.32 -2.30
N HIS A 108 -10.13 8.11 -2.44
CA HIS A 108 -9.25 9.04 -3.14
C HIS A 108 -9.69 9.24 -4.58
N GLY A 109 -9.82 8.18 -5.37
CA GLY A 109 -10.23 8.27 -6.78
C GLY A 109 -11.59 8.96 -6.94
N THR A 110 -12.59 8.54 -6.16
CA THR A 110 -13.91 9.17 -6.16
C THR A 110 -13.83 10.64 -5.73
N GLY A 111 -13.04 10.96 -4.69
CA GLY A 111 -12.87 12.34 -4.22
C GLY A 111 -12.25 13.25 -5.28
N MET A 112 -11.24 12.79 -6.00
CA MET A 112 -10.60 13.56 -7.08
C MET A 112 -11.58 13.82 -8.23
N LEU A 113 -12.32 12.79 -8.68
CA LEU A 113 -13.31 12.95 -9.75
C LEU A 113 -14.47 13.87 -9.34
N THR A 114 -14.94 13.76 -8.09
CA THR A 114 -15.95 14.66 -7.54
C THR A 114 -15.44 16.10 -7.47
N PHE A 115 -14.18 16.30 -7.09
CA PHE A 115 -13.60 17.64 -7.05
C PHE A 115 -13.50 18.26 -8.45
N ASP A 116 -13.08 17.50 -9.46
CA ASP A 116 -13.07 17.96 -10.86
C ASP A 116 -14.49 18.41 -11.27
N LEU A 117 -15.50 17.56 -11.10
CA LEU A 117 -16.89 17.89 -11.42
C LEU A 117 -17.41 19.15 -10.71
N ILE A 118 -17.09 19.35 -9.43
CA ILE A 118 -17.54 20.53 -8.68
C ILE A 118 -16.80 21.79 -9.11
N SER A 119 -15.50 21.68 -9.40
CA SER A 119 -14.63 22.85 -9.65
C SER A 119 -14.67 23.32 -11.11
N SER A 120 -14.79 22.40 -12.07
CA SER A 120 -14.76 22.70 -13.51
C SER A 120 -16.03 22.30 -14.25
N GLY A 121 -16.91 21.50 -13.65
CA GLY A 121 -18.09 20.93 -14.33
C GLY A 121 -17.78 19.71 -15.20
N GLU A 122 -16.52 19.30 -15.31
CA GLU A 122 -16.06 18.23 -16.20
C GLU A 122 -15.02 17.33 -15.51
N ILE A 123 -14.88 16.08 -15.98
CA ILE A 123 -13.83 15.16 -15.52
C ILE A 123 -12.64 15.23 -16.47
N PHE A 124 -11.44 15.48 -15.94
CA PHE A 124 -10.22 15.51 -16.74
C PHE A 124 -9.49 14.16 -16.70
N LEU A 125 -9.31 13.54 -17.87
CA LEU A 125 -8.60 12.27 -18.03
C LEU A 125 -7.34 12.45 -18.89
N TYR A 126 -6.29 12.98 -18.29
CA TYR A 126 -4.94 12.93 -18.86
C TYR A 126 -4.30 11.55 -18.68
N LEU A 127 -3.13 11.33 -19.27
CA LEU A 127 -2.43 10.04 -19.23
C LEU A 127 -2.22 9.58 -17.79
N GLU A 128 -1.79 10.49 -16.92
CA GLU A 128 -1.46 10.21 -15.53
C GLU A 128 -2.69 9.82 -14.72
N ASN A 129 -3.81 10.54 -14.90
CA ASN A 129 -5.12 10.22 -14.31
C ASN A 129 -5.60 8.85 -14.81
N THR A 130 -5.46 8.59 -16.11
CA THR A 130 -5.88 7.36 -16.77
C THR A 130 -5.12 6.15 -16.24
N VAL A 131 -3.80 6.25 -16.05
CA VAL A 131 -3.01 5.18 -15.41
C VAL A 131 -3.48 4.92 -13.97
N GLY A 132 -3.76 5.98 -13.20
CA GLY A 132 -4.35 5.85 -11.87
C GLY A 132 -5.69 5.12 -11.88
N LEU A 133 -6.57 5.45 -12.82
CA LEU A 133 -7.87 4.82 -13.01
C LEU A 133 -7.75 3.34 -13.42
N ILE A 134 -6.87 3.01 -14.37
CA ILE A 134 -6.59 1.63 -14.77
C ILE A 134 -6.07 0.84 -13.57
N ALA A 135 -5.14 1.40 -12.79
CA ALA A 135 -4.63 0.76 -11.58
C ALA A 135 -5.74 0.51 -10.55
N LEU A 136 -6.66 1.45 -10.36
CA LEU A 136 -7.83 1.29 -9.48
C LEU A 136 -8.79 0.20 -9.99
N VAL A 137 -9.04 0.10 -11.29
CA VAL A 137 -9.85 -0.96 -11.88
C VAL A 137 -9.20 -2.33 -11.64
N LEU A 138 -7.91 -2.47 -11.93
CA LEU A 138 -7.17 -3.72 -11.70
C LEU A 138 -7.17 -4.10 -10.20
N LEU A 139 -6.98 -3.13 -9.31
CA LEU A 139 -7.05 -3.35 -7.87
C LEU A 139 -8.45 -3.79 -7.45
N THR A 140 -9.49 -3.14 -7.96
CA THR A 140 -10.89 -3.48 -7.71
C THR A 140 -11.18 -4.91 -8.11
N LEU A 141 -10.77 -5.34 -9.31
CA LEU A 141 -10.93 -6.72 -9.76
C LEU A 141 -10.24 -7.71 -8.80
N ALA A 142 -9.02 -7.41 -8.35
CA ALA A 142 -8.29 -8.26 -7.40
C ALA A 142 -8.96 -8.34 -6.01
N VAL A 143 -9.49 -7.22 -5.52
CA VAL A 143 -10.18 -7.15 -4.23
C VAL A 143 -11.54 -7.85 -4.29
N LEU A 144 -12.33 -7.62 -5.35
CA LEU A 144 -13.61 -8.29 -5.56
C LEU A 144 -13.41 -9.81 -5.70
N ALA A 145 -12.43 -10.25 -6.47
CA ALA A 145 -12.09 -11.67 -6.57
C ALA A 145 -11.69 -12.28 -5.22
N ALA A 146 -11.04 -11.50 -4.34
CA ALA A 146 -10.65 -11.95 -3.00
C ALA A 146 -11.81 -11.97 -2.00
N TRP A 147 -12.68 -10.96 -1.99
CA TRP A 147 -13.85 -10.90 -1.10
C TRP A 147 -14.93 -11.89 -1.50
N PHE A 148 -15.20 -11.95 -2.80
CA PHE A 148 -16.25 -12.79 -3.37
C PHE A 148 -15.72 -14.13 -3.89
N PHE A 149 -14.55 -14.58 -3.40
CA PHE A 149 -13.95 -15.87 -3.80
C PHE A 149 -14.94 -17.04 -3.71
N LYS A 150 -15.68 -17.15 -2.59
CA LYS A 150 -16.69 -18.20 -2.39
C LYS A 150 -17.97 -17.94 -3.21
N PRO A 151 -18.61 -16.76 -3.14
CA PRO A 151 -19.79 -16.45 -3.96
C PRO A 151 -19.60 -16.66 -5.46
N LEU A 152 -18.45 -16.26 -6.00
CA LEU A 152 -18.12 -16.40 -7.43
C LEU A 152 -17.65 -17.81 -7.82
N LYS A 153 -17.62 -18.76 -6.88
CA LYS A 153 -17.15 -20.14 -7.10
C LYS A 153 -15.78 -20.19 -7.78
N LEU A 154 -14.89 -19.25 -7.45
CA LEU A 154 -13.59 -19.14 -8.11
C LEU A 154 -12.69 -20.32 -7.72
N SER A 155 -12.01 -20.90 -8.70
CA SER A 155 -10.95 -21.86 -8.42
C SER A 155 -9.75 -21.13 -7.78
N ARG A 156 -8.96 -21.84 -6.97
CA ARG A 156 -7.72 -21.28 -6.40
C ARG A 156 -6.74 -20.80 -7.47
N LYS A 157 -6.77 -21.41 -8.67
CA LYS A 157 -5.95 -21.03 -9.82
C LYS A 157 -6.40 -19.66 -10.34
N HIS A 158 -7.68 -19.48 -10.63
CA HIS A 158 -8.23 -18.21 -11.12
C HIS A 158 -8.03 -17.08 -10.13
N TRP A 159 -8.34 -17.31 -8.85
CA TRP A 159 -8.10 -16.31 -7.81
C TRP A 159 -6.64 -15.88 -7.75
N ARG A 160 -5.69 -16.82 -7.86
CA ARG A 160 -4.26 -16.50 -7.84
C ARG A 160 -3.84 -15.67 -9.06
N VAL A 161 -4.38 -15.97 -10.25
CA VAL A 161 -4.09 -15.21 -11.48
C VAL A 161 -4.63 -13.78 -11.36
N ILE A 162 -5.87 -13.60 -10.93
CA ILE A 162 -6.46 -12.27 -10.77
C ILE A 162 -5.72 -11.49 -9.68
N HIS A 163 -5.43 -12.12 -8.54
CA HIS A 163 -4.70 -11.48 -7.46
C HIS A 163 -3.25 -11.14 -7.85
N PHE A 164 -2.66 -11.87 -8.79
CA PHE A 164 -1.32 -11.56 -9.32
C PHE A 164 -1.29 -10.22 -10.08
N LEU A 165 -2.42 -9.75 -10.62
CA LEU A 165 -2.50 -8.42 -11.26
C LEU A 165 -2.09 -7.29 -10.30
N THR A 166 -2.23 -7.48 -8.98
CA THR A 166 -1.79 -6.49 -7.98
C THR A 166 -0.30 -6.18 -8.05
N TYR A 167 0.52 -7.08 -8.60
CA TYR A 167 1.94 -6.81 -8.86
C TYR A 167 2.15 -5.71 -9.89
N LEU A 168 1.24 -5.54 -10.86
CA LEU A 168 1.29 -4.44 -11.83
C LEU A 168 0.71 -3.14 -11.26
N VAL A 169 -0.31 -3.24 -10.41
CA VAL A 169 -0.96 -2.08 -9.78
C VAL A 169 0.06 -1.23 -9.01
N PHE A 170 0.92 -1.86 -8.22
CA PHE A 170 1.84 -1.12 -7.36
C PHE A 170 2.79 -0.17 -8.12
N PRO A 171 3.57 -0.60 -9.12
CA PRO A 171 4.42 0.31 -9.89
C PRO A 171 3.61 1.37 -10.66
N MET A 172 2.40 1.04 -11.15
CA MET A 172 1.52 2.03 -11.78
C MET A 172 1.10 3.15 -10.83
N VAL A 173 0.72 2.80 -9.59
CA VAL A 173 0.32 3.81 -8.59
C VAL A 173 1.52 4.61 -8.09
N VAL A 174 2.70 4.00 -7.95
CA VAL A 174 3.94 4.75 -7.61
C VAL A 174 4.27 5.76 -8.70
N TRP A 175 4.21 5.37 -9.97
CA TRP A 175 4.42 6.29 -11.08
C TRP A 175 3.37 7.40 -11.10
N HIS A 176 2.08 7.06 -10.98
CA HIS A 176 0.98 8.03 -10.90
C HIS A 176 1.20 9.05 -9.76
N ALA A 177 1.63 8.58 -8.58
CA ALA A 177 1.90 9.44 -7.43
C ALA A 177 3.09 10.38 -7.65
N LEU A 178 4.15 9.93 -8.33
CA LEU A 178 5.30 10.78 -8.68
C LEU A 178 4.97 11.77 -9.81
N ALA A 179 4.11 11.39 -10.76
CA ALA A 179 3.73 12.23 -11.88
C ALA A 179 2.77 13.36 -11.48
N LEU A 180 1.75 13.07 -10.67
CA LEU A 180 0.69 14.05 -10.33
C LEU A 180 0.64 14.48 -8.86
N GLY A 181 1.25 13.72 -7.96
CA GLY A 181 1.03 13.91 -6.53
C GLY A 181 1.59 15.23 -6.04
N SER A 182 0.75 16.26 -5.90
CA SER A 182 1.19 17.59 -5.45
C SER A 182 1.88 17.56 -4.09
N THR A 183 1.37 16.78 -3.11
CA THR A 183 2.04 16.60 -1.79
C THR A 183 3.35 15.81 -1.93
N VAL A 184 3.36 14.81 -2.81
CA VAL A 184 4.56 13.98 -3.06
C VAL A 184 5.66 14.85 -3.65
N ASN A 185 5.32 15.72 -4.59
CA ASN A 185 6.25 16.57 -5.30
C ASN A 185 6.67 17.80 -4.49
N SER A 186 5.87 18.25 -3.52
CA SER A 186 6.23 19.33 -2.60
C SER A 186 7.09 18.88 -1.41
N VAL A 187 7.02 17.60 -1.01
CA VAL A 187 7.68 17.09 0.21
C VAL A 187 8.72 16.00 -0.11
N ARG A 188 10.01 16.34 0.00
CA ARG A 188 11.14 15.45 -0.30
C ARG A 188 11.12 14.11 0.47
N SER A 189 10.65 14.10 1.72
CA SER A 189 10.57 12.85 2.50
C SER A 189 9.59 11.85 1.90
N LEU A 190 8.50 12.31 1.26
CA LEU A 190 7.58 11.44 0.54
C LEU A 190 8.22 10.84 -0.70
N GLN A 191 8.93 11.64 -1.50
CA GLN A 191 9.65 11.12 -2.66
C GLN A 191 10.63 10.02 -2.24
N ILE A 192 11.44 10.26 -1.21
CA ILE A 192 12.37 9.26 -0.68
C ILE A 192 11.61 8.00 -0.24
N LEU A 193 10.50 8.16 0.49
CA LEU A 193 9.67 7.04 0.95
C LEU A 193 9.14 6.20 -0.23
N LEU A 194 8.64 6.84 -1.29
CA LEU A 194 8.16 6.18 -2.51
C LEU A 194 9.26 5.40 -3.22
N HIS A 195 10.48 5.97 -3.31
CA HIS A 195 11.63 5.26 -3.89
C HIS A 195 12.05 4.07 -3.02
N VAL A 196 12.01 4.21 -1.69
CA VAL A 196 12.25 3.10 -0.75
C VAL A 196 11.18 2.01 -0.92
N PHE A 197 9.91 2.38 -1.07
CA PHE A 197 8.84 1.41 -1.32
C PHE A 197 9.04 0.69 -2.65
N LEU A 198 9.40 1.40 -3.72
CA LEU A 198 9.67 0.80 -5.02
C LEU A 198 10.87 -0.15 -4.96
N GLY A 199 11.97 0.26 -4.34
CA GLY A 199 13.14 -0.59 -4.12
C GLY A 199 12.80 -1.83 -3.28
N GLY A 200 12.08 -1.66 -2.18
CA GLY A 200 11.60 -2.77 -1.34
C GLY A 200 10.69 -3.73 -2.09
N TYR A 201 9.80 -3.22 -2.94
CA TYR A 201 8.94 -4.01 -3.81
C TYR A 201 9.76 -4.84 -4.80
N VAL A 202 10.75 -4.25 -5.47
CA VAL A 202 11.64 -4.95 -6.40
C VAL A 202 12.43 -6.05 -5.68
N LEU A 203 12.95 -5.78 -4.49
CA LEU A 203 13.66 -6.77 -3.68
C LEU A 203 12.76 -7.95 -3.28
N ILE A 204 11.52 -7.66 -2.86
CA ILE A 204 10.53 -8.70 -2.55
C ILE A 204 10.22 -9.54 -3.78
N LEU A 205 10.02 -8.91 -4.93
CA LEU A 205 9.72 -9.60 -6.18
C LEU A 205 10.90 -10.51 -6.58
N GLY A 206 12.12 -9.99 -6.56
CA GLY A 206 13.34 -10.75 -6.83
C GLY A 206 13.52 -11.95 -5.90
N TYR A 207 13.31 -11.75 -4.59
CA TYR A 207 13.33 -12.84 -3.60
C TYR A 207 12.32 -13.93 -3.93
N ARG A 208 11.09 -13.57 -4.30
CA ARG A 208 10.05 -14.57 -4.65
C ARG A 208 10.39 -15.30 -5.94
N LEU A 209 10.88 -14.61 -6.97
CA LEU A 209 11.28 -15.22 -8.23
C LEU A 209 12.44 -16.21 -8.04
N TYR A 210 13.47 -15.81 -7.28
CA TYR A 210 14.59 -16.69 -6.94
C TYR A 210 14.13 -17.97 -6.23
N GLY A 211 13.22 -17.86 -5.25
CA GLY A 211 12.66 -19.02 -4.55
C GLY A 211 11.94 -20.00 -5.49
N VAL A 212 11.18 -19.47 -6.46
CA VAL A 212 10.49 -20.30 -7.47
C VAL A 212 11.49 -21.02 -8.37
N VAL A 213 12.50 -20.32 -8.89
CA VAL A 213 13.53 -20.92 -9.75
C VAL A 213 14.29 -22.02 -9.01
N ARG A 214 14.73 -21.77 -7.78
CA ARG A 214 15.46 -22.75 -6.96
C ARG A 214 14.63 -24.01 -6.69
N SER A 215 13.34 -23.86 -6.39
CA SER A 215 12.44 -24.99 -6.12
C SER A 215 12.19 -25.90 -7.34
N ARG A 216 12.41 -25.40 -8.56
CA ARG A 216 12.31 -26.18 -9.80
C ARG A 216 13.61 -26.88 -10.17
N ALA A 217 14.75 -26.32 -9.78
CA ALA A 217 16.08 -26.85 -10.09
C ALA A 217 16.49 -28.05 -9.22
N VAL A 218 15.87 -28.22 -8.05
CA VAL A 218 16.12 -29.37 -7.16
C VAL A 218 14.91 -30.31 -7.22
N PRO A 219 14.95 -31.42 -7.99
CA PRO A 219 13.87 -32.40 -7.98
C PRO A 219 13.75 -33.01 -6.57
N SER A 220 12.53 -33.03 -6.04
CA SER A 220 12.22 -33.70 -4.78
C SER A 220 12.54 -35.19 -4.91
N LYS A 221 13.52 -35.67 -4.13
CA LYS A 221 13.73 -37.09 -3.89
C LYS A 221 12.55 -37.70 -3.14
#